data_AF-A0A1E4JEW9-F1
#
_entry.id   AF-A0A1E4JEW9-F1
#
_cell.length_a   1.000
_cell.length_b   1.000
_cell.length_c   1.000
_cell.angle_alpha   90.00
_cell.angle_beta   90.00
_cell.angle_gamma   90.00
#
_symmetry.space_group_name_H-M   'P 1'
#
loop_
_entity.id
_entity.type
_entity.pdbx_description
1 polymer ?
#
loop_
_entity_poly.entity_id
_entity_poly.type
_entity_poly.pdbx_seq_one_letter_code
_entity_poly.pdbx_strand_id
1 'polypeptide(L)' 'MSDLGFRLSQALSAGRVDRWKPDTRAEVLFRLLLKRAAAQRAGLVEQEAALRDQIRWSLPMVTTSDAPEE' A
#
# COMPACT_ATOMS: atom_id res chain seq x y z
N MET A 1 -3.57 -14.25 -28.47
CA MET A 1 -3.16 -13.72 -27.15
C MET A 1 -1.83 -13.01 -27.34
N SER A 2 -1.71 -11.74 -26.94
CA SER A 2 -0.46 -10.98 -27.13
C SER A 2 0.60 -11.37 -26.10
N ASP A 3 1.87 -11.36 -26.50
CA ASP A 3 3.03 -11.65 -25.63
C ASP A 3 3.03 -10.78 -24.35
N LEU A 4 2.61 -9.51 -24.48
CA LEU A 4 2.44 -8.59 -23.35
C LEU A 4 1.42 -9.09 -22.32
N GLY A 5 0.29 -9.65 -22.76
CA GLY A 5 -0.74 -10.17 -21.87
C GLY A 5 -0.28 -11.40 -21.10
N PHE A 6 0.49 -12.28 -21.75
CA PHE A 6 1.08 -13.47 -21.12
C PHE A 6 2.13 -13.09 -20.08
N ARG A 7 3.05 -12.18 -20.42
CA ARG A 7 4.09 -11.69 -19.51
C ARG A 7 3.52 -10.91 -18.32
N LEU A 8 2.45 -10.13 -18.54
CA LEU A 8 1.74 -9.44 -17.47
C LEU A 8 1.04 -10.44 -16.53
N SER A 9 0.34 -11.45 -17.07
CA SER A 9 -0.32 -12.48 -16.27
C SER A 9 0.69 -13.30 -15.45
N GLN A 10 1.84 -13.63 -16.05
CA GLN A 10 2.95 -14.30 -15.36
C GLN A 10 3.55 -13.42 -14.26
N ALA A 11 3.76 -12.12 -14.51
CA ALA A 11 4.27 -11.18 -13.51
C ALA A 11 3.29 -10.97 -12.35
N LEU A 12 1.98 -10.91 -12.63
CA LEU A 12 0.94 -10.81 -11.60
C LEU A 12 0.83 -12.09 -10.77
N SER A 13 0.98 -13.26 -11.39
CA SER A 13 1.00 -14.54 -10.70
C SER A 13 2.27 -14.68 -9.85
N ALA A 14 3.45 -14.37 -10.40
CA ALA A 14 4.73 -14.41 -9.70
C ALA A 14 4.78 -13.43 -8.52
N GLY A 15 4.27 -12.22 -8.69
CA GLY A 15 4.20 -11.20 -7.63
C GLY A 15 3.26 -11.54 -6.47
N ARG A 16 2.39 -12.56 -6.61
CA ARG A 16 1.57 -13.12 -5.53
C ARG A 16 2.15 -14.42 -4.95
N VAL A 17 2.99 -15.11 -5.69
CA VAL A 17 3.61 -16.39 -5.31
C VAL A 17 4.86 -16.16 -4.47
N ASP A 18 5.59 -15.07 -4.73
CA ASP A 18 6.70 -14.69 -3.86
C ASP A 18 6.13 -14.07 -2.58
N ARG A 19 6.14 -14.90 -1.54
CA ARG A 19 5.44 -14.76 -0.27
C ARG A 19 6.12 -13.67 0.56
N TRP A 20 6.06 -12.42 0.11
CA TRP A 20 6.61 -11.32 0.88
C TRP A 20 5.90 -11.28 2.24
N LYS A 21 6.64 -11.70 3.27
CA LYS A 21 6.24 -11.61 4.66
C LYS A 21 7.00 -10.42 5.24
N PRO A 22 6.31 -9.31 5.56
CA PRO A 22 6.97 -8.17 6.19
C PRO A 22 7.51 -8.60 7.56
N ASP A 23 8.76 -8.25 7.84
CA ASP A 23 9.36 -8.52 9.16
C ASP A 23 8.94 -7.46 10.19
N THR A 24 8.57 -6.27 9.72
CA THR A 24 8.20 -5.14 10.60
C THR A 24 6.99 -4.35 10.09
N ARG A 25 6.26 -3.71 11.02
CA ARG A 25 5.18 -2.76 10.69
C ARG A 25 5.68 -1.58 9.85
N ALA A 26 6.90 -1.11 10.12
CA ALA A 26 7.53 -0.02 9.37
C ALA A 26 7.69 -0.38 7.88
N GLU A 27 8.08 -1.61 7.58
CA GLU A 27 8.20 -2.09 6.21
C GLU A 27 6.84 -2.13 5.49
N VAL A 28 5.79 -2.59 6.19
CA VAL A 28 4.41 -2.56 5.66
C VAL A 28 3.99 -1.14 5.29
N LEU A 29 4.19 -0.20 6.22
CA LEU A 29 3.83 1.20 6.01
C LEU A 29 4.61 1.80 4.83
N PHE A 30 5.92 1.57 4.79
CA PHE A 30 6.77 2.05 3.70
C PHE A 30 6.28 1.57 2.33
N ARG A 31 5.93 0.28 2.21
CA ARG A 31 5.39 -0.26 0.96
C ARG A 31 4.00 0.28 0.61
N LEU A 32 3.12 0.47 1.60
CA LEU A 32 1.82 1.11 1.35
C LEU A 32 1.97 2.54 0.84
N LEU A 33 2.92 3.31 1.40
CA LEU A 33 3.24 4.66 0.94
C LEU A 33 3.79 4.67 -0.49
N LEU A 34 4.69 3.72 -0.84
CA LEU A 34 5.17 3.56 -2.21
C LEU A 34 4.04 3.23 -3.19
N LYS A 35 3.16 2.28 -2.83
CA LYS A 35 1.99 1.93 -3.64
C LYS A 35 1.06 3.12 -3.85
N ARG A 36 0.83 3.91 -2.80
CA ARG A 36 0.02 5.13 -2.87
C ARG A 36 0.64 6.16 -3.82
N ALA A 37 1.96 6.39 -3.72
CA ALA A 37 2.67 7.29 -4.62
C ALA A 37 2.61 6.81 -6.08
N ALA A 38 2.67 5.50 -6.33
CA ALA A 38 2.50 4.94 -7.66
C ALA A 38 1.06 5.13 -8.19
N ALA A 39 0.05 4.87 -7.36
CA ALA A 39 -1.36 5.09 -7.71
C ALA A 39 -1.64 6.56 -8.05
N GLN A 40 -1.11 7.49 -7.25
CA GLN A 40 -1.21 8.93 -7.51
C GLN A 40 -0.60 9.32 -8.86
N ARG A 41 0.61 8.83 -9.16
CA ARG A 41 1.29 9.11 -10.46
C ARG A 41 0.55 8.52 -11.65
N ALA A 42 -0.11 7.38 -11.45
CA ALA A 42 -0.91 6.71 -12.48
C ALA A 42 -2.34 7.27 -12.63
N GLY A 43 -2.74 8.24 -11.79
CA GLY A 43 -4.10 8.81 -11.82
C GLY A 43 -5.19 7.86 -11.31
N LEU A 44 -4.82 6.82 -10.55
CA LEU A 44 -5.75 5.80 -10.02
C LEU A 44 -6.42 6.30 -8.74
N VAL A 45 -7.34 7.26 -8.87
CA VAL A 45 -7.94 8.02 -7.74
C VAL A 45 -8.58 7.12 -6.68
N GLU A 46 -9.40 6.15 -7.08
CA GLU A 46 -10.07 5.24 -6.14
C GLU A 46 -9.07 4.36 -5.38
N GLN A 47 -8.03 3.88 -6.07
CA GLN A 47 -7.00 3.05 -5.47
C GLN A 47 -6.11 3.87 -4.52
N GLU A 48 -5.82 5.12 -4.86
CA GLU A 48 -5.12 6.06 -3.96
C GLU A 48 -5.92 6.30 -2.68
N ALA A 49 -7.22 6.56 -2.81
CA ALA A 49 -8.11 6.80 -1.68
C ALA A 49 -8.18 5.58 -0.75
N ALA A 50 -8.36 4.37 -1.31
CA ALA A 50 -8.38 3.13 -0.54
C ALA A 50 -7.05 2.88 0.21
N LEU A 51 -5.91 3.12 -0.45
CA LEU A 51 -4.59 2.99 0.17
C LEU A 51 -4.38 4.02 1.30
N ARG A 52 -4.86 5.25 1.11
CA ARG A 52 -4.80 6.31 2.12
C ARG A 52 -5.60 5.93 3.36
N ASP A 53 -6.80 5.38 3.19
CA ASP A 53 -7.64 4.96 4.30
C ASP A 53 -7.04 3.76 5.05
N GLN A 54 -6.49 2.79 4.32
CA GLN A 54 -5.75 1.68 4.90
C GLN A 54 -4.55 2.15 5.73
N ILE A 55 -3.77 3.11 5.21
CA ILE A 55 -2.64 3.71 5.93
C ILE A 55 -3.13 4.40 7.20
N ARG A 56 -4.21 5.20 7.10
CA ARG A 56 -4.81 5.91 8.24
C ARG A 56 -5.24 4.96 9.36
N TRP A 57 -5.89 3.86 9.03
CA TRP A 57 -6.29 2.84 10.01
C TRP A 57 -5.08 2.12 10.63
N SER A 58 -3.97 2.04 9.89
CA SER A 58 -2.75 1.37 10.33
C SER A 58 -1.81 2.23 11.18
N LEU A 59 -2.09 3.51 11.39
CA LEU A 59 -1.25 4.41 12.17
C LEU A 59 -1.91 4.74 13.51
N PRO A 60 -1.17 4.71 14.64
CA PRO A 60 -1.66 5.29 15.88
C PRO A 60 -1.72 6.81 15.67
N MET A 61 -2.91 7.32 15.35
CA MET A 61 -3.15 8.75 15.31
C MET A 61 -3.30 9.20 16.76
N VAL A 62 -2.22 9.74 17.34
CA VAL A 62 -2.34 10.50 18.58
C VAL A 62 -3.21 11.69 18.25
N THR A 63 -4.47 11.66 18.68
CA THR A 63 -5.32 12.84 18.59
C THR A 63 -4.81 13.80 19.66
N THR A 64 -4.74 15.10 19.35
CA THR A 64 -4.36 16.14 20.33
C THR A 64 -5.20 16.07 21.62
N SER A 65 -6.34 15.37 21.60
CA SER A 65 -7.20 15.10 22.74
C SER A 65 -6.68 14.04 23.73
N ASP A 66 -5.66 13.25 23.38
CA ASP A 66 -5.03 12.26 24.28
C ASP A 66 -3.83 12.83 25.06
N ALA A 67 -3.51 14.13 24.89
CA ALA A 67 -2.53 14.78 25.73
C ALA A 67 -3.11 14.90 27.15
N PRO A 68 -2.42 14.44 28.20
CA PRO A 68 -2.87 14.67 29.57
C PRO A 68 -2.95 16.19 29.78
N GLU A 69 -4.12 16.67 30.20
CA GLU A 69 -4.24 18.00 30.78
C GLU A 69 -3.35 17.99 32.04
N GLU A 70 -2.21 18.68 31.98
CA GLU A 70 -1.33 18.93 33.13
C GLU A 70 -2.00 19.84 34.16
#